data_AF-A0A7V3FTE5-F1
#
_entry.id   AF-A0A7V3FTE5-F1
#
_cell.length_a   1.000
_cell.length_b   1.000
_cell.length_c   1.000
_cell.angle_alpha   90.00
_cell.angle_beta   90.00
_cell.angle_gamma   90.00
#
_symmetry.space_group_name_H-M   'P 1'
#
loop_
_entity.id
_entity.type
_entity.pdbx_description
1 polymer ?
#
loop_
_entity_poly.entity_id
_entity_poly.type
_entity_poly.pdbx_seq_one_letter_code
_entity_poly.pdbx_strand_id
1 'polypeptide(L)'
;MKKIILIVICLLSSYVIKSQSLPPGSYTSTNKKAIKYYEEGKKYYEVRKDKEAEEVLLKCLKEDDNFVEAHSALAFLLMEHGRAEEGIPHFEKAVAINPKFFPQNQYYLANAYMMAGKYDKAVTTYENFLKLERVNPQMKEAASNEIKNAKFGANAIKNPKPFKPINMGAGVNTNFNEYFPSITADGKQFLFTREIREGEQMRQEDFYMSNKSTSVWEKAFPMTGVNTPGNEGAPSISADGNYMFFASCMEMSGDYGSPDRKGYGSCDIFYSQKVNGKWTKPVNVGPPINTANWETQPSFSSDGKTLYFIRGLISRGDIKEQDIYVSTIGEDGRFTAPIKLSDKVNTPGQEESVFIHPDNQTLYFSSDGHPGLGGLDIFMSKKQPDGSWGEAINLGYPINSYKDDNSLLVDPSGKIGYFASNREGGFGNLDIYHFEMPEDIRPEKLTYVKGKVYNAKTKEPLEAKFELFDLETQQNVTESYSDKAGQFL
;
A
#
# COMPACT_ATOMS: atom_id res chain seq x y z
N MET A 1 19.44 -1.12 -2.57
CA MET A 1 18.40 -1.72 -1.71
C MET A 1 17.12 -1.83 -2.56
N LYS A 2 17.03 -2.86 -3.41
CA LYS A 2 16.10 -4.03 -3.36
C LYS A 2 14.61 -3.59 -3.30
N LYS A 3 13.94 -3.45 -4.45
CA LYS A 3 13.09 -4.47 -5.13
C LYS A 3 11.77 -4.87 -4.41
N ILE A 4 11.21 -4.08 -3.49
CA ILE A 4 10.08 -4.56 -2.68
C ILE A 4 8.78 -4.77 -3.49
N ILE A 5 8.49 -3.97 -4.51
CA ILE A 5 7.26 -4.16 -5.33
C ILE A 5 7.39 -5.31 -6.36
N LEU A 6 8.60 -5.82 -6.62
CA LEU A 6 8.85 -6.82 -7.68
C LEU A 6 9.07 -8.26 -7.16
N ILE A 7 9.16 -8.46 -5.84
CA ILE A 7 9.67 -9.72 -5.28
C ILE A 7 8.63 -10.84 -5.19
N VAL A 8 7.34 -10.53 -5.05
CA VAL A 8 6.28 -11.56 -5.05
C VAL A 8 6.21 -12.26 -6.42
N ILE A 9 6.50 -11.52 -7.51
CA ILE A 9 6.63 -12.10 -8.85
C ILE A 9 7.99 -12.83 -9.02
N CYS A 10 9.09 -12.30 -8.45
CA CYS A 10 10.44 -12.87 -8.63
C CYS A 10 10.69 -14.24 -7.95
N LEU A 11 9.98 -14.60 -6.88
CA LEU A 11 10.15 -15.93 -6.26
C LEU A 11 9.45 -17.02 -7.07
N LEU A 12 8.38 -16.68 -7.80
CA LEU A 12 7.79 -17.55 -8.83
C LEU A 12 8.68 -17.59 -10.08
N SER A 13 9.29 -16.48 -10.49
CA SER A 13 10.05 -16.39 -11.74
C SER A 13 11.25 -17.34 -11.85
N SER A 14 12.02 -17.44 -10.76
CA SER A 14 13.19 -18.33 -10.71
C SER A 14 12.81 -19.82 -10.65
N TYR A 15 11.59 -20.15 -10.21
CA TYR A 15 11.07 -21.52 -10.17
C TYR A 15 10.34 -21.92 -11.47
N VAL A 16 9.67 -20.97 -12.11
CA VAL A 16 8.94 -21.18 -13.38
C VAL A 16 9.91 -21.57 -14.49
N ILE A 17 11.06 -20.90 -14.64
CA ILE A 17 12.02 -21.27 -15.71
C ILE A 17 12.90 -22.46 -15.33
N LYS A 18 13.25 -22.65 -14.04
CA LYS A 18 13.93 -23.89 -13.60
C LYS A 18 13.07 -25.14 -13.77
N SER A 19 11.74 -25.01 -13.69
CA SER A 19 10.81 -26.11 -14.02
C SER A 19 10.56 -26.27 -15.53
N GLN A 20 11.06 -25.35 -16.37
CA GLN A 20 10.95 -25.37 -17.84
C GLN A 20 12.27 -25.72 -18.55
N SER A 21 13.34 -26.12 -17.84
CA SER A 21 14.57 -26.59 -18.48
C SER A 21 14.36 -27.99 -19.06
N LEU A 22 13.70 -28.03 -20.22
CA LEU A 22 13.52 -29.20 -21.03
C LEU A 22 14.87 -29.65 -21.61
N PRO A 23 15.20 -30.95 -21.59
CA PRO A 23 16.42 -31.43 -22.23
C PRO A 23 16.41 -31.06 -23.73
N PRO A 24 17.57 -30.69 -24.33
CA PRO A 24 17.64 -30.38 -25.75
C PRO A 24 16.98 -31.47 -26.62
N GLY A 25 16.06 -31.06 -27.50
CA GLY A 25 15.30 -31.97 -28.37
C GLY A 25 13.89 -32.36 -27.87
N SER A 26 13.43 -31.81 -26.75
CA SER A 26 12.07 -32.00 -26.23
C SER A 26 11.14 -30.79 -26.45
N TYR A 27 11.51 -29.91 -27.39
CA TYR A 27 10.70 -28.73 -27.73
C TYR A 27 9.46 -29.08 -28.52
N THR A 28 8.41 -28.27 -28.39
CA THR A 28 7.23 -28.36 -29.28
C THR A 28 7.54 -27.95 -30.73
N SER A 29 8.52 -27.06 -30.92
CA SER A 29 9.00 -26.67 -32.24
C SER A 29 10.07 -27.62 -32.78
N THR A 30 10.05 -27.87 -34.09
CA THR A 30 11.16 -28.52 -34.82
C THR A 30 12.01 -27.54 -35.63
N ASN A 31 11.65 -26.24 -35.65
CA ASN A 31 12.38 -25.21 -36.37
C ASN A 31 13.68 -24.86 -35.62
N LYS A 32 14.83 -25.28 -36.15
CA LYS A 32 16.16 -25.05 -35.55
C LYS A 32 16.46 -23.57 -35.29
N LYS A 33 15.97 -22.67 -36.14
CA LYS A 33 16.18 -21.23 -35.99
C LYS A 33 15.33 -20.66 -34.86
N ALA A 34 14.06 -21.08 -34.77
CA ALA A 34 13.19 -20.74 -33.64
C ALA A 34 13.78 -21.23 -32.31
N ILE A 35 14.20 -22.51 -32.24
CA ILE A 35 14.86 -23.08 -31.05
C ILE A 35 16.09 -22.27 -30.63
N LYS A 36 16.92 -21.85 -31.59
CA LYS A 36 18.09 -21.01 -31.32
C LYS A 36 17.70 -19.68 -30.68
N TYR A 37 16.69 -19.00 -31.23
CA TYR A 37 16.19 -17.74 -30.65
C TYR A 37 15.61 -17.96 -29.26
N TYR A 38 14.81 -19.01 -29.04
CA TYR A 38 14.28 -19.31 -27.70
C TYR A 38 15.38 -19.47 -26.65
N GLU A 39 16.44 -20.23 -26.95
CA GLU A 39 17.56 -20.43 -26.03
C GLU A 39 18.38 -19.16 -25.80
N GLU A 40 18.48 -18.29 -26.79
CA GLU A 40 19.09 -16.97 -26.65
C GLU A 40 18.24 -16.05 -25.77
N GLY A 41 16.91 -16.03 -25.97
CA GLY A 41 15.97 -15.28 -25.14
C GLY A 41 16.03 -15.70 -23.67
N LYS A 42 16.10 -17.02 -23.39
CA LYS A 42 16.31 -17.55 -22.04
C LYS A 42 17.59 -17.03 -21.39
N LYS A 43 18.72 -17.02 -22.13
CA LYS A 43 19.99 -16.51 -21.61
C LYS A 43 19.90 -15.02 -21.26
N TYR A 44 19.27 -14.22 -22.11
CA TYR A 44 19.05 -12.80 -21.83
C TYR A 44 18.22 -12.59 -20.56
N TYR A 45 17.13 -13.35 -20.42
CA TYR A 45 16.30 -13.33 -19.23
C TYR A 45 17.08 -13.72 -17.95
N GLU A 46 17.89 -14.78 -18.01
CA GLU A 46 18.72 -15.22 -16.88
C GLU A 46 19.68 -14.14 -16.36
N VAL A 47 20.19 -13.30 -17.26
CA VAL A 47 21.08 -12.17 -16.92
C VAL A 47 20.33 -10.84 -16.74
N ARG A 48 18.99 -10.88 -16.59
CA ARG A 48 18.12 -9.71 -16.36
C ARG A 48 18.18 -8.66 -17.47
N LYS A 49 18.38 -9.11 -18.71
CA LYS A 49 18.29 -8.33 -19.94
C LYS A 49 16.92 -8.53 -20.57
N ASP A 50 15.90 -8.08 -19.86
CA ASP A 50 14.50 -8.42 -20.13
C ASP A 50 14.03 -7.86 -21.48
N LYS A 51 14.51 -6.68 -21.88
CA LYS A 51 14.22 -6.09 -23.20
C LYS A 51 14.79 -6.93 -24.33
N GLU A 52 16.06 -7.32 -24.25
CA GLU A 52 16.68 -8.19 -25.25
C GLU A 52 16.03 -9.58 -25.29
N ALA A 53 15.60 -10.10 -24.13
CA ALA A 53 14.84 -11.34 -24.05
C ALA A 53 13.51 -11.23 -24.82
N GLU A 54 12.73 -10.17 -24.61
CA GLU A 54 11.47 -9.90 -25.31
C GLU A 54 11.69 -9.83 -26.83
N GLU A 55 12.66 -9.04 -27.29
CA GLU A 55 12.96 -8.88 -28.71
C GLU A 55 13.32 -10.21 -29.39
N VAL A 56 14.09 -11.06 -28.71
CA VAL A 56 14.51 -12.36 -29.25
C VAL A 56 13.37 -13.37 -29.21
N LEU A 57 12.54 -13.38 -28.17
CA LEU A 57 11.36 -14.24 -28.11
C LEU A 57 10.34 -13.89 -29.19
N LEU A 58 10.18 -12.60 -29.52
CA LEU A 58 9.37 -12.18 -30.66
C LEU A 58 9.96 -12.65 -32.00
N LYS A 59 11.29 -12.67 -32.16
CA LYS A 59 11.94 -13.27 -33.34
C LYS A 59 11.71 -14.79 -33.39
N CYS A 60 11.74 -15.47 -32.25
CA CYS A 60 11.44 -16.89 -32.14
C CYS A 60 10.03 -17.19 -32.69
N LEU A 61 9.01 -16.46 -32.24
CA LEU A 61 7.62 -16.67 -32.66
C LEU A 61 7.35 -16.27 -34.12
N LYS A 62 8.17 -15.40 -34.71
CA LYS A 62 8.14 -15.15 -36.16
C LYS A 62 8.62 -16.34 -36.99
N GLU A 63 9.53 -17.16 -36.44
CA GLU A 63 10.02 -18.37 -37.12
C GLU A 63 9.11 -19.58 -36.89
N ASP A 64 8.44 -19.64 -35.73
CA ASP A 64 7.44 -20.66 -35.41
C ASP A 64 6.41 -20.16 -34.39
N ASP A 65 5.23 -19.77 -34.88
CA ASP A 65 4.09 -19.30 -34.08
C ASP A 65 3.35 -20.43 -33.33
N ASN A 66 3.78 -21.69 -33.47
CA ASN A 66 3.25 -22.82 -32.68
C ASN A 66 4.21 -23.26 -31.56
N PHE A 67 5.26 -22.48 -31.30
CA PHE A 67 6.23 -22.80 -30.27
C PHE A 67 5.70 -22.44 -28.87
N VAL A 68 5.12 -23.42 -28.18
CA VAL A 68 4.44 -23.27 -26.89
C VAL A 68 5.32 -22.61 -25.83
N GLU A 69 6.57 -23.04 -25.74
CA GLU A 69 7.55 -22.57 -24.75
C GLU A 69 7.88 -21.09 -24.94
N ALA A 70 8.03 -20.65 -26.19
CA ALA A 70 8.31 -19.25 -26.51
C ALA A 70 7.09 -18.36 -26.21
N HIS A 71 5.87 -18.83 -26.50
CA HIS A 71 4.64 -18.14 -26.10
C HIS A 71 4.54 -18.02 -24.58
N SER A 72 4.74 -19.13 -23.85
CA SER A 72 4.76 -19.11 -22.38
C SER A 72 5.78 -18.11 -21.85
N ALA A 73 7.05 -18.21 -22.27
CA ALA A 73 8.14 -17.38 -21.77
C ALA A 73 7.88 -15.89 -22.02
N LEU A 74 7.40 -15.53 -23.21
CA LEU A 74 7.05 -14.15 -23.54
C LEU A 74 5.86 -13.65 -22.72
N ALA A 75 4.82 -14.47 -22.55
CA ALA A 75 3.65 -14.12 -21.75
C ALA A 75 4.02 -13.85 -20.27
N PHE A 76 4.87 -14.71 -19.70
CA PHE A 76 5.42 -14.49 -18.36
C PHE A 76 6.18 -13.18 -18.30
N LEU A 77 7.18 -12.99 -19.16
CA LEU A 77 8.03 -11.79 -19.18
C LEU A 77 7.19 -10.50 -19.20
N LEU A 78 6.18 -10.45 -20.06
CA LEU A 78 5.25 -9.33 -20.16
C LEU A 78 4.47 -9.13 -18.86
N MET A 79 3.93 -10.20 -18.29
CA MET A 79 3.19 -10.16 -17.02
C MET A 79 4.08 -9.68 -15.85
N GLU A 80 5.36 -10.09 -15.79
CA GLU A 80 6.31 -9.65 -14.76
C GLU A 80 6.63 -8.14 -14.83
N HIS A 81 6.37 -7.52 -15.97
CA HIS A 81 6.53 -6.08 -16.18
C HIS A 81 5.19 -5.33 -16.14
N GLY A 82 4.15 -5.96 -15.58
CA GLY A 82 2.82 -5.35 -15.46
C GLY A 82 2.06 -5.26 -16.79
N ARG A 83 2.61 -5.80 -17.89
CA ARG A 83 2.01 -5.82 -19.24
C ARG A 83 1.16 -7.07 -19.45
N ALA A 84 0.34 -7.41 -18.45
CA ALA A 84 -0.49 -8.62 -18.47
C ALA A 84 -1.43 -8.66 -19.69
N GLU A 85 -2.00 -7.51 -20.08
CA GLU A 85 -2.84 -7.36 -21.27
C GLU A 85 -2.15 -7.83 -22.56
N GLU A 86 -0.85 -7.52 -22.72
CA GLU A 86 -0.06 -7.96 -23.88
C GLU A 86 0.35 -9.44 -23.77
N GLY A 87 0.50 -9.97 -22.54
CA GLY A 87 0.84 -11.38 -22.30
C GLY A 87 -0.33 -12.35 -22.51
N ILE A 88 -1.58 -11.92 -22.27
CA ILE A 88 -2.79 -12.76 -22.37
C ILE A 88 -2.87 -13.53 -23.71
N PRO A 89 -2.74 -12.89 -24.89
CA PRO A 89 -2.82 -13.59 -26.17
C PRO A 89 -1.77 -14.70 -26.32
N HIS A 90 -0.56 -14.52 -25.76
CA HIS A 90 0.49 -15.53 -25.80
C HIS A 90 0.17 -16.72 -24.89
N PHE A 91 -0.37 -16.48 -23.68
CA PHE A 91 -0.86 -17.58 -22.84
C PHE A 91 -2.04 -18.32 -23.46
N GLU A 92 -3.03 -17.60 -24.02
CA GLU A 92 -4.17 -18.20 -24.74
C GLU A 92 -3.68 -19.10 -25.88
N LYS A 93 -2.72 -18.62 -26.67
CA LYS A 93 -2.11 -19.38 -27.78
C LYS A 93 -1.37 -20.63 -27.28
N ALA A 94 -0.55 -20.51 -26.24
CA ALA A 94 0.16 -21.65 -25.64
C ALA A 94 -0.80 -22.74 -25.14
N VAL A 95 -1.88 -22.34 -24.44
CA VAL A 95 -2.93 -23.24 -23.94
C VAL A 95 -3.71 -23.88 -25.10
N ALA A 96 -3.98 -23.14 -26.18
CA ALA A 96 -4.70 -23.65 -27.34
C ALA A 96 -3.90 -24.68 -28.15
N ILE A 97 -2.58 -24.49 -28.29
CA ILE A 97 -1.71 -25.42 -29.03
C ILE A 97 -1.59 -26.75 -28.28
N ASN A 98 -1.20 -26.70 -27.01
CA ASN A 98 -1.06 -27.90 -26.19
C ASN A 98 -1.31 -27.63 -24.70
N PRO A 99 -2.56 -27.78 -24.23
CA PRO A 99 -2.93 -27.46 -22.85
C PRO A 99 -2.30 -28.38 -21.80
N LYS A 100 -1.72 -29.52 -22.21
CA LYS A 100 -1.09 -30.50 -21.33
C LYS A 100 0.43 -30.38 -21.27
N PHE A 101 1.05 -29.62 -22.18
CA PHE A 101 2.50 -29.48 -22.22
C PHE A 101 3.02 -28.74 -20.98
N PHE A 102 2.43 -27.57 -20.72
CA PHE A 102 2.60 -26.81 -19.48
C PHE A 102 1.22 -26.56 -18.85
N PRO A 103 0.69 -27.51 -18.07
CA PRO A 103 -0.59 -27.38 -17.39
C PRO A 103 -0.71 -26.07 -16.56
N GLN A 104 0.41 -25.60 -16.02
CA GLN A 104 0.52 -24.35 -15.27
C GLN A 104 0.16 -23.10 -16.09
N ASN A 105 0.25 -23.13 -17.43
CA ASN A 105 -0.13 -21.99 -18.26
C ASN A 105 -1.58 -21.57 -18.05
N GLN A 106 -2.50 -22.49 -17.71
CA GLN A 106 -3.88 -22.11 -17.41
C GLN A 106 -3.99 -21.30 -16.13
N TYR A 107 -3.21 -21.63 -15.10
CA TYR A 107 -3.14 -20.85 -13.87
C TYR A 107 -2.60 -19.45 -14.14
N TYR A 108 -1.50 -19.33 -14.89
CA TYR A 108 -0.90 -18.03 -15.18
C TYR A 108 -1.74 -17.18 -16.14
N LEU A 109 -2.46 -17.80 -17.08
CA LEU A 109 -3.47 -17.12 -17.89
C LEU A 109 -4.57 -16.53 -17.02
N ALA A 110 -5.06 -17.28 -16.02
CA ALA A 110 -6.05 -16.79 -15.09
C ALA A 110 -5.53 -15.63 -14.23
N ASN A 111 -4.28 -15.69 -13.75
CA ASN A 111 -3.62 -14.56 -13.07
C ASN A 111 -3.49 -13.35 -13.99
N ALA A 112 -3.10 -13.53 -15.25
CA ALA A 112 -3.02 -12.44 -16.22
C ALA A 112 -4.39 -11.79 -16.46
N TYR A 113 -5.47 -12.58 -16.45
CA TYR A 113 -6.84 -12.04 -16.47
C TYR A 113 -7.18 -11.24 -15.21
N MET A 114 -6.77 -11.68 -14.02
CA MET A 114 -6.94 -10.91 -12.78
C MET A 114 -6.24 -9.55 -12.86
N MET A 115 -4.96 -9.54 -13.26
CA MET A 115 -4.15 -8.31 -13.43
C MET A 115 -4.67 -7.35 -14.51
N ALA A 116 -5.60 -7.82 -15.34
CA ALA A 116 -6.26 -7.08 -16.41
C ALA A 116 -7.73 -6.73 -16.07
N GLY A 117 -8.21 -7.05 -14.86
CA GLY A 117 -9.61 -6.84 -14.47
C GLY A 117 -10.62 -7.70 -15.23
N LYS A 118 -10.17 -8.75 -15.93
CA LYS A 118 -10.99 -9.67 -16.74
C LYS A 118 -11.53 -10.82 -15.90
N TYR A 119 -12.25 -10.48 -14.82
CA TYR A 119 -12.62 -11.42 -13.76
C TYR A 119 -13.46 -12.62 -14.21
N ASP A 120 -14.49 -12.44 -15.05
CA ASP A 120 -15.33 -13.55 -15.51
C ASP A 120 -14.49 -14.59 -16.30
N LYS A 121 -13.49 -14.12 -17.07
CA LYS A 121 -12.52 -15.01 -17.74
C LYS A 121 -11.57 -15.68 -16.76
N ALA A 122 -11.10 -14.97 -15.74
CA ALA A 122 -10.25 -15.52 -14.69
C ALA A 122 -10.95 -16.67 -13.95
N VAL A 123 -12.20 -16.47 -13.50
CA VAL A 123 -13.02 -17.51 -12.84
C VAL A 123 -13.07 -18.77 -13.69
N THR A 124 -13.49 -18.63 -14.95
CA THR A 124 -13.63 -19.77 -15.88
C THR A 124 -12.29 -20.49 -16.08
N THR A 125 -11.19 -19.74 -16.17
CA THR A 125 -9.86 -20.30 -16.43
C THR A 125 -9.30 -21.02 -15.21
N TYR A 126 -9.44 -20.48 -14.00
CA TYR A 126 -9.06 -21.20 -12.77
C TYR A 126 -9.89 -22.47 -12.57
N GLU A 127 -11.20 -22.43 -12.81
CA GLU A 127 -12.06 -23.61 -12.69
C GLU A 127 -11.65 -24.71 -13.69
N ASN A 128 -11.15 -24.34 -14.87
CA ASN A 128 -10.58 -25.29 -15.82
C ASN A 128 -9.23 -25.84 -15.35
N PHE A 129 -8.36 -25.00 -14.80
CA PHE A 129 -7.08 -25.42 -14.21
C PHE A 129 -7.28 -26.44 -13.08
N LEU A 130 -8.29 -26.25 -12.22
CA LEU A 130 -8.58 -27.15 -11.11
C LEU A 130 -9.04 -28.56 -11.55
N LYS A 131 -9.59 -28.69 -12.77
CA LYS A 131 -9.98 -29.98 -13.37
C LYS A 131 -8.78 -30.80 -13.86
N LEU A 132 -7.58 -30.23 -13.91
CA LEU A 132 -6.38 -30.93 -14.34
C LEU A 132 -5.92 -31.93 -13.26
N GLU A 133 -5.66 -33.18 -13.67
CA GLU A 133 -5.34 -34.28 -12.75
C GLU A 133 -3.94 -34.13 -12.12
N ARG A 134 -2.95 -33.64 -12.89
CA ARG A 134 -1.54 -33.56 -12.49
C ARG A 134 -1.05 -32.13 -12.44
N VAL A 135 -1.42 -31.41 -11.38
CA VAL A 135 -0.87 -30.07 -11.10
C VAL A 135 -0.46 -29.99 -9.63
N ASN A 136 0.44 -29.07 -9.34
CA ASN A 136 0.99 -28.85 -8.00
C ASN A 136 -0.15 -28.55 -6.98
N PRO A 137 -0.19 -29.20 -5.81
CA PRO A 137 -1.24 -28.98 -4.81
C PRO A 137 -1.33 -27.54 -4.29
N GLN A 138 -0.20 -26.89 -4.05
CA GLN A 138 -0.15 -25.49 -3.62
C GLN A 138 -0.74 -24.56 -4.69
N MET A 139 -0.51 -24.85 -5.97
CA MET A 139 -1.16 -24.09 -7.06
C MET A 139 -2.68 -24.32 -7.11
N LYS A 140 -3.17 -25.51 -6.76
CA LYS A 140 -4.63 -25.76 -6.67
C LYS A 140 -5.25 -24.95 -5.53
N GLU A 141 -4.57 -24.90 -4.39
CA GLU A 141 -4.99 -24.10 -3.25
C GLU A 141 -4.99 -22.60 -3.59
N ALA A 142 -3.90 -22.11 -4.18
CA ALA A 142 -3.80 -20.72 -4.65
C ALA A 142 -4.92 -20.39 -5.66
N ALA A 143 -5.14 -21.23 -6.68
CA ALA A 143 -6.23 -21.05 -7.63
C ALA A 143 -7.62 -21.04 -6.97
N SER A 144 -7.83 -21.85 -5.93
CA SER A 144 -9.10 -21.89 -5.20
C SER A 144 -9.33 -20.61 -4.39
N ASN A 145 -8.27 -20.01 -3.86
CA ASN A 145 -8.34 -18.70 -3.21
C ASN A 145 -8.55 -17.58 -4.23
N GLU A 146 -7.83 -17.59 -5.35
CA GLU A 146 -8.00 -16.57 -6.41
C GLU A 146 -9.38 -16.61 -7.08
N ILE A 147 -10.04 -17.76 -7.14
CA ILE A 147 -11.45 -17.82 -7.58
C ILE A 147 -12.36 -16.96 -6.69
N LYS A 148 -12.07 -16.84 -5.38
CA LYS A 148 -12.85 -15.99 -4.47
C LYS A 148 -12.67 -14.52 -4.84
N ASN A 149 -11.43 -14.09 -5.07
CA ASN A 149 -11.10 -12.73 -5.54
C ASN A 149 -11.74 -12.46 -6.91
N ALA A 150 -11.59 -13.37 -7.86
CA ALA A 150 -12.17 -13.24 -9.19
C ALA A 150 -13.71 -13.12 -9.15
N LYS A 151 -14.38 -13.91 -8.31
CA LYS A 151 -15.85 -13.81 -8.12
C LYS A 151 -16.23 -12.49 -7.45
N PHE A 152 -15.47 -12.04 -6.46
CA PHE A 152 -15.67 -10.76 -5.81
C PHE A 152 -15.51 -9.60 -6.82
N GLY A 153 -14.40 -9.54 -7.53
CA GLY A 153 -14.12 -8.52 -8.56
C GLY A 153 -15.17 -8.50 -9.68
N ALA A 154 -15.60 -9.67 -10.17
CA ALA A 154 -16.66 -9.78 -11.16
C ALA A 154 -17.98 -9.16 -10.66
N ASN A 155 -18.32 -9.36 -9.39
CA ASN A 155 -19.50 -8.78 -8.77
C ASN A 155 -19.32 -7.26 -8.52
N ALA A 156 -18.15 -6.83 -8.05
CA ALA A 156 -17.87 -5.44 -7.74
C ALA A 156 -17.93 -4.54 -8.98
N ILE A 157 -17.34 -4.95 -10.12
CA ILE A 157 -17.44 -4.20 -11.38
C ILE A 157 -18.88 -4.10 -11.89
N LYS A 158 -19.72 -5.12 -11.67
CA LYS A 158 -21.14 -5.11 -12.04
C LYS A 158 -21.98 -4.19 -11.14
N ASN A 159 -21.47 -3.84 -9.95
CA ASN A 159 -22.16 -3.03 -8.94
C ASN A 159 -21.27 -1.86 -8.48
N PRO A 160 -20.92 -0.91 -9.37
CA PRO A 160 -20.05 0.20 -9.03
C PRO A 160 -20.71 1.16 -8.03
N LYS A 161 -19.92 1.70 -7.12
CA LYS A 161 -20.31 2.86 -6.30
C LYS A 161 -20.50 4.09 -7.22
N PRO A 162 -21.46 4.99 -6.91
CA PRO A 162 -21.89 6.04 -7.84
C PRO A 162 -20.98 7.28 -7.81
N PHE A 163 -19.67 7.10 -7.96
CA PHE A 163 -18.72 8.21 -8.03
C PHE A 163 -17.50 7.84 -8.88
N LYS A 164 -16.66 8.83 -9.17
CA LYS A 164 -15.39 8.63 -9.88
C LYS A 164 -14.23 9.25 -9.09
N PRO A 165 -13.15 8.50 -8.82
CA PRO A 165 -11.91 9.06 -8.28
C PRO A 165 -11.31 10.11 -9.21
N ILE A 166 -10.86 11.21 -8.62
CA ILE A 166 -10.31 12.37 -9.32
C ILE A 166 -8.84 12.47 -8.93
N ASN A 167 -7.94 12.45 -9.92
CA ASN A 167 -6.51 12.64 -9.68
C ASN A 167 -6.26 14.03 -9.10
N MET A 168 -5.40 14.13 -8.08
CA MET A 168 -5.12 15.41 -7.39
C MET A 168 -4.32 16.42 -8.24
N GLY A 169 -3.85 16.02 -9.42
CA GLY A 169 -3.20 16.88 -10.39
C GLY A 169 -1.73 17.17 -10.05
N ALA A 170 -1.06 17.90 -10.95
CA ALA A 170 0.38 18.16 -10.90
C ALA A 170 0.86 19.02 -9.71
N GLY A 171 -0.07 19.54 -8.89
CA GLY A 171 0.28 20.17 -7.62
C GLY A 171 0.79 19.14 -6.61
N VAL A 172 0.25 17.92 -6.67
CA VAL A 172 0.51 16.82 -5.73
C VAL A 172 1.19 15.65 -6.41
N ASN A 173 0.77 15.25 -7.61
CA ASN A 173 1.32 14.09 -8.29
C ASN A 173 2.45 14.47 -9.25
N THR A 174 3.41 13.57 -9.42
CA THR A 174 4.53 13.68 -10.36
C THR A 174 4.67 12.40 -11.19
N ASN A 175 5.73 12.27 -11.97
CA ASN A 175 6.04 11.03 -12.69
C ASN A 175 6.64 9.93 -11.77
N PHE A 176 6.73 10.17 -10.46
CA PHE A 176 7.18 9.22 -9.44
C PHE A 176 6.00 8.79 -8.56
N ASN A 177 6.27 8.06 -7.48
CA ASN A 177 5.22 7.59 -6.58
C ASN A 177 4.86 8.67 -5.54
N GLU A 178 3.56 8.92 -5.33
CA GLU A 178 3.01 9.68 -4.21
C GLU A 178 1.94 8.88 -3.46
N TYR A 179 2.10 8.77 -2.14
CA TYR A 179 1.29 7.89 -1.28
C TYR A 179 1.38 8.30 0.20
N PHE A 180 0.68 7.56 1.08
CA PHE A 180 0.51 7.89 2.49
C PHE A 180 0.11 9.36 2.77
N PRO A 181 -1.05 9.81 2.28
CA PRO A 181 -1.54 11.13 2.59
C PRO A 181 -1.90 11.28 4.08
N SER A 182 -1.70 12.49 4.59
CA SER A 182 -2.05 12.94 5.93
C SER A 182 -2.56 14.38 5.83
N ILE A 183 -3.52 14.76 6.66
CA ILE A 183 -4.10 16.11 6.62
C ILE A 183 -4.21 16.68 8.03
N THR A 184 -3.98 17.97 8.19
CA THR A 184 -4.26 18.66 9.46
C THR A 184 -5.76 18.68 9.74
N ALA A 185 -6.16 18.70 11.01
CA ALA A 185 -7.58 18.67 11.38
C ALA A 185 -8.38 19.87 10.83
N ASP A 186 -7.73 21.00 10.56
CA ASP A 186 -8.36 22.15 9.90
C ASP A 186 -8.50 22.01 8.37
N GLY A 187 -8.00 20.91 7.79
CA GLY A 187 -8.10 20.57 6.38
C GLY A 187 -7.24 21.43 5.44
N LYS A 188 -6.29 22.21 5.95
CA LYS A 188 -5.55 23.21 5.17
C LYS A 188 -4.20 22.76 4.65
N GLN A 189 -3.53 21.83 5.34
CA GLN A 189 -2.23 21.32 4.94
C GLN A 189 -2.33 19.83 4.63
N PHE A 190 -1.91 19.46 3.42
CA PHE A 190 -1.83 18.08 2.97
C PHE A 190 -0.37 17.66 2.96
N LEU A 191 -0.07 16.61 3.68
CA LEU A 191 1.26 16.00 3.78
C LEU A 191 1.19 14.61 3.14
N PHE A 192 2.24 14.20 2.45
CA PHE A 192 2.31 12.88 1.84
C PHE A 192 3.77 12.47 1.63
N THR A 193 3.99 11.18 1.41
CA THR A 193 5.28 10.65 0.98
C THR A 193 5.40 10.76 -0.55
N ARG A 194 6.55 11.24 -1.02
CA ARG A 194 6.91 11.25 -2.44
C ARG A 194 8.23 10.52 -2.65
N GLU A 195 8.26 9.67 -3.67
CA GLU A 195 9.50 9.11 -4.20
C GLU A 195 10.28 10.17 -4.99
N ILE A 196 11.57 10.30 -4.67
CA ILE A 196 12.54 11.12 -5.38
C ILE A 196 13.52 10.17 -6.08
N ARG A 197 13.84 10.46 -7.34
CA ARG A 197 14.86 9.73 -8.10
C ARG A 197 15.95 10.66 -8.62
N GLU A 198 17.21 10.26 -8.42
CA GLU A 198 18.37 10.89 -9.04
C GLU A 198 19.17 9.83 -9.83
N GLY A 199 19.07 9.88 -11.15
CA GLY A 199 19.62 8.85 -12.02
C GLY A 199 18.93 7.49 -11.85
N GLU A 200 19.61 6.40 -12.22
CA GLU A 200 19.06 5.04 -12.15
C GLU A 200 19.22 4.37 -10.78
N GLN A 201 20.09 4.90 -9.91
CA GLN A 201 20.51 4.21 -8.69
C GLN A 201 20.02 4.85 -7.39
N MET A 202 19.82 6.17 -7.37
CA MET A 202 19.36 6.85 -6.17
C MET A 202 17.84 6.95 -6.21
N ARG A 203 17.22 6.22 -5.28
CA ARG A 203 15.81 6.31 -4.95
C ARG A 203 15.73 6.63 -3.47
N GLN A 204 14.94 7.63 -3.15
CA GLN A 204 14.70 8.09 -1.78
C GLN A 204 13.23 8.47 -1.64
N GLU A 205 12.72 8.49 -0.42
CA GLU A 205 11.34 8.80 -0.09
C GLU A 205 11.32 9.88 0.97
N ASP A 206 10.52 10.92 0.74
CA ASP A 206 10.59 12.18 1.47
C ASP A 206 9.19 12.75 1.72
N PHE A 207 9.02 13.54 2.77
CA PHE A 207 7.76 14.22 3.03
C PHE A 207 7.62 15.49 2.18
N TYR A 208 6.46 15.62 1.53
CA TYR A 208 6.05 16.81 0.81
C TYR A 208 4.74 17.36 1.35
N MET A 209 4.64 18.69 1.35
CA MET A 209 3.48 19.43 1.81
C MET A 209 2.85 20.23 0.67
N SER A 210 1.53 20.28 0.62
CA SER A 210 0.76 21.18 -0.22
C SER A 210 -0.25 21.94 0.62
N ASN A 211 -0.44 23.22 0.31
CA ASN A 211 -1.48 24.05 0.92
C ASN A 211 -2.74 24.02 0.05
N LYS A 212 -3.90 24.06 0.71
CA LYS A 212 -5.18 24.16 0.02
C LYS A 212 -5.47 25.62 -0.37
N SER A 213 -5.58 25.90 -1.66
CA SER A 213 -6.20 27.14 -2.15
C SER A 213 -7.73 27.00 -2.16
N THR A 214 -8.47 27.95 -2.75
CA THR A 214 -9.95 27.94 -2.74
C THR A 214 -10.59 26.65 -3.27
N SER A 215 -9.94 25.93 -4.19
CA SER A 215 -10.47 24.68 -4.73
C SER A 215 -9.43 23.65 -5.18
N VAL A 216 -8.13 23.98 -5.15
CA VAL A 216 -7.05 23.09 -5.60
C VAL A 216 -5.89 23.07 -4.62
N TRP A 217 -5.20 21.93 -4.56
CA TRP A 217 -3.92 21.80 -3.87
C TRP A 217 -2.83 22.49 -4.68
N GLU A 218 -2.07 23.36 -4.03
CA GLU A 218 -0.98 24.09 -4.66
C GLU A 218 0.21 23.18 -4.96
N LYS A 219 1.22 23.70 -5.67
CA LYS A 219 2.45 22.95 -5.92
C LYS A 219 3.11 22.56 -4.60
N ALA A 220 3.30 21.27 -4.40
CA ALA A 220 3.89 20.74 -3.18
C ALA A 220 5.37 21.14 -3.04
N PHE A 221 5.81 21.30 -1.80
CA PHE A 221 7.17 21.64 -1.40
C PHE A 221 7.70 20.64 -0.36
N PRO A 222 9.01 20.35 -0.34
CA PRO A 222 9.58 19.40 0.60
C PRO A 222 9.50 19.93 2.03
N MET A 223 9.33 19.02 2.98
CA MET A 223 9.23 19.35 4.39
C MET A 223 10.62 19.63 5.00
N THR A 224 10.75 20.72 5.75
CA THR A 224 12.02 21.08 6.40
C THR A 224 12.08 20.57 7.84
N GLY A 225 13.24 20.08 8.27
CA GLY A 225 13.53 19.69 9.66
C GLY A 225 13.25 18.22 9.99
N VAL A 226 12.47 17.54 9.15
CA VAL A 226 12.19 16.10 9.27
C VAL A 226 12.81 15.30 8.12
N ASN A 227 12.81 15.79 6.88
CA ASN A 227 13.47 15.08 5.79
C ASN A 227 14.98 14.98 6.01
N THR A 228 15.58 13.87 5.59
CA THR A 228 17.02 13.62 5.57
C THR A 228 17.43 13.06 4.19
N PRO A 229 18.73 12.82 3.94
CA PRO A 229 19.14 12.06 2.75
C PRO A 229 18.71 10.58 2.74
N GLY A 230 18.21 10.05 3.86
CA GLY A 230 17.68 8.69 3.97
C GLY A 230 16.18 8.62 3.66
N ASN A 231 15.54 7.49 3.93
CA ASN A 231 14.13 7.28 3.59
C ASN A 231 13.19 7.62 4.76
N GLU A 232 12.26 8.54 4.53
CA GLU A 232 11.16 8.88 5.42
C GLU A 232 9.79 8.70 4.74
N GLY A 233 8.87 8.02 5.43
CA GLY A 233 7.59 7.64 4.86
C GLY A 233 6.46 7.56 5.87
N ALA A 234 5.24 7.48 5.35
CA ALA A 234 4.01 7.24 6.09
C ALA A 234 3.78 8.17 7.30
N PRO A 235 3.59 9.48 7.05
CA PRO A 235 3.38 10.43 8.13
C PRO A 235 1.96 10.35 8.70
N SER A 236 1.84 10.40 10.02
CA SER A 236 0.60 10.53 10.76
C SER A 236 0.68 11.74 11.67
N ILE A 237 -0.09 12.77 11.35
CA ILE A 237 -0.20 13.99 12.15
C ILE A 237 -1.29 13.82 13.22
N SER A 238 -1.03 14.23 14.45
CA SER A 238 -2.04 14.28 15.52
C SER A 238 -3.15 15.30 15.20
N ALA A 239 -4.33 15.13 15.80
CA ALA A 239 -5.47 16.02 15.54
C ALA A 239 -5.16 17.51 15.78
N ASP A 240 -4.38 17.82 16.82
CA ASP A 240 -3.95 19.18 17.15
C ASP A 240 -2.84 19.73 16.23
N GLY A 241 -2.27 18.89 15.35
CA GLY A 241 -1.18 19.25 14.44
C GLY A 241 0.18 19.44 15.12
N ASN A 242 0.31 19.09 16.39
CA ASN A 242 1.52 19.31 17.18
C ASN A 242 2.46 18.11 17.21
N TYR A 243 2.00 16.92 16.88
CA TYR A 243 2.82 15.72 16.81
C TYR A 243 2.73 15.11 15.41
N MET A 244 3.83 14.56 14.96
CA MET A 244 3.90 13.74 13.75
C MET A 244 4.62 12.46 14.10
N PHE A 245 3.96 11.34 13.91
CA PHE A 245 4.57 10.02 13.89
C PHE A 245 4.88 9.64 12.45
N PHE A 246 5.99 8.98 12.19
CA PHE A 246 6.36 8.58 10.83
C PHE A 246 7.37 7.44 10.85
N ALA A 247 7.51 6.74 9.72
CA ALA A 247 8.52 5.70 9.55
C ALA A 247 9.81 6.28 8.99
N SER A 248 10.96 5.84 9.52
CA SER A 248 12.28 6.07 8.94
C SER A 248 13.04 4.77 8.89
N CYS A 249 13.77 4.53 7.80
CA CYS A 249 14.43 3.25 7.54
C CYS A 249 15.94 3.32 7.73
N MET A 250 16.52 2.22 8.19
CA MET A 250 17.95 2.08 8.40
C MET A 250 18.70 2.07 7.06
N GLU A 251 19.67 2.95 6.94
CA GLU A 251 20.60 3.02 5.82
C GLU A 251 21.75 2.02 5.98
N MET A 252 22.54 1.80 4.93
CA MET A 252 23.69 0.88 4.98
C MET A 252 24.75 1.26 6.03
N SER A 253 24.79 2.53 6.46
CA SER A 253 25.64 3.03 7.55
C SER A 253 25.16 2.59 8.94
N GLY A 254 23.94 2.06 9.06
CA GLY A 254 23.29 1.70 10.32
C GLY A 254 22.63 2.88 11.04
N ASP A 255 22.63 4.07 10.44
CA ASP A 255 21.82 5.20 10.90
C ASP A 255 20.50 5.28 10.12
N TYR A 256 19.63 6.21 10.49
CA TYR A 256 18.30 6.37 9.91
C TYR A 256 18.24 7.68 9.11
N GLY A 257 19.15 7.81 8.14
CA GLY A 257 19.28 8.98 7.26
C GLY A 257 20.04 10.17 7.88
N SER A 258 20.35 10.11 9.18
CA SER A 258 21.15 11.10 9.88
C SER A 258 21.95 10.46 11.02
N PRO A 259 23.21 10.87 11.27
CA PRO A 259 24.00 10.37 12.40
C PRO A 259 23.33 10.54 13.76
N ASP A 260 22.45 11.54 13.89
CA ASP A 260 21.67 11.83 15.10
C ASP A 260 20.48 10.86 15.31
N ARG A 261 20.10 10.08 14.28
CA ARG A 261 19.00 9.11 14.38
C ARG A 261 19.53 7.70 14.51
N LYS A 262 19.13 7.08 15.61
CA LYS A 262 19.39 5.67 15.94
C LYS A 262 18.06 4.95 16.12
N GLY A 263 18.09 3.64 15.95
CA GLY A 263 16.91 2.80 16.04
C GLY A 263 17.28 1.34 16.32
N TYR A 264 16.30 0.47 16.15
CA TYR A 264 16.31 -0.91 16.62
C TYR A 264 16.21 -1.93 15.49
N GLY A 265 15.48 -1.63 14.41
CA GLY A 265 15.13 -2.57 13.35
C GLY A 265 15.52 -2.15 11.94
N SER A 266 14.75 -2.61 10.96
CA SER A 266 14.94 -2.23 9.55
C SER A 266 14.31 -0.88 9.23
N CYS A 267 13.11 -0.66 9.74
CA CYS A 267 12.48 0.65 9.79
C CYS A 267 11.83 0.76 11.15
N ASP A 268 11.86 1.98 11.68
CA ASP A 268 11.38 2.30 13.01
C ASP A 268 10.42 3.48 12.92
N ILE A 269 9.51 3.56 13.89
CA ILE A 269 8.62 4.70 14.05
C ILE A 269 9.34 5.78 14.86
N PHE A 270 9.41 6.97 14.29
CA PHE A 270 9.89 8.19 14.93
C PHE A 270 8.72 9.13 15.18
N TYR A 271 8.91 10.09 16.09
CA TYR A 271 8.00 11.21 16.24
C TYR A 271 8.75 12.55 16.27
N SER A 272 8.08 13.61 15.84
CA SER A 272 8.53 15.00 15.98
C SER A 272 7.40 15.84 16.56
N GLN A 273 7.78 16.87 17.33
CA GLN A 273 6.84 17.83 17.92
C GLN A 273 6.94 19.17 17.19
N LYS A 274 5.83 19.86 16.99
CA LYS A 274 5.79 21.21 16.44
C LYS A 274 5.86 22.22 17.58
N VAL A 275 6.96 22.95 17.68
CA VAL A 275 7.19 23.97 18.70
C VAL A 275 7.45 25.32 18.02
N ASN A 276 6.64 26.33 18.34
CA ASN A 276 6.66 27.66 17.70
C ASN A 276 6.58 27.57 16.15
N GLY A 277 5.72 26.68 15.64
CA GLY A 277 5.50 26.48 14.20
C GLY A 277 6.59 25.67 13.47
N LYS A 278 7.62 25.18 14.18
CA LYS A 278 8.71 24.38 13.61
C LYS A 278 8.74 22.98 14.20
N TRP A 279 8.98 21.98 13.36
CA TRP A 279 9.19 20.62 13.80
C TRP A 279 10.52 20.49 14.53
N THR A 280 10.52 19.81 15.67
CA THR A 280 11.72 19.49 16.44
C THR A 280 12.51 18.37 15.75
N LYS A 281 13.75 18.16 16.19
CA LYS A 281 14.52 17.00 15.77
C LYS A 281 13.73 15.72 16.09
N PRO A 282 13.52 14.81 15.13
CA PRO A 282 12.78 13.59 15.38
C PRO A 282 13.45 12.68 16.42
N VAL A 283 12.62 12.00 17.19
CA VAL A 283 13.00 11.09 18.26
C VAL A 283 12.41 9.71 17.95
N ASN A 284 13.22 8.67 18.08
CA ASN A 284 12.74 7.29 17.93
C ASN A 284 11.74 6.97 19.06
N VAL A 285 10.59 6.36 18.74
CA VAL A 285 9.55 6.05 19.75
C VAL A 285 10.07 5.05 20.79
N GLY A 286 11.01 4.19 20.42
CA GLY A 286 11.64 3.21 21.31
C GLY A 286 10.77 1.99 21.61
N PRO A 287 11.28 1.06 22.44
CA PRO A 287 10.51 -0.09 22.89
C PRO A 287 9.35 0.35 23.80
N PRO A 288 8.21 -0.36 23.81
CA PRO A 288 7.98 -1.65 23.13
C PRO A 288 7.47 -1.53 21.68
N ILE A 289 7.41 -0.31 21.12
CA ILE A 289 6.94 -0.07 19.75
C ILE A 289 7.99 -0.58 18.76
N ASN A 290 9.18 0.03 18.75
CA ASN A 290 10.24 -0.38 17.83
C ASN A 290 10.98 -1.60 18.39
N THR A 291 11.21 -2.58 17.51
CA THR A 291 11.91 -3.83 17.79
C THR A 291 12.99 -4.06 16.75
N ALA A 292 13.56 -5.27 16.69
CA ALA A 292 14.48 -5.64 15.61
C ALA A 292 13.78 -5.92 14.27
N ASN A 293 12.45 -5.79 14.21
CA ASN A 293 11.65 -6.08 13.04
C ASN A 293 11.48 -4.83 12.15
N TRP A 294 10.44 -4.81 11.33
CA TRP A 294 10.09 -3.70 10.46
C TRP A 294 8.82 -3.04 11.00
N GLU A 295 8.95 -1.97 11.77
CA GLU A 295 7.84 -1.16 12.26
C GLU A 295 7.65 0.09 11.39
N THR A 296 6.45 0.25 10.85
CA THR A 296 6.18 1.29 9.86
C THR A 296 4.72 1.71 9.84
N GLN A 297 4.40 2.67 8.96
CA GLN A 297 3.03 3.08 8.63
C GLN A 297 2.18 3.37 9.87
N PRO A 298 2.64 4.28 10.75
CA PRO A 298 1.91 4.64 11.96
C PRO A 298 0.61 5.38 11.63
N SER A 299 -0.39 5.20 12.49
CA SER A 299 -1.58 6.01 12.56
C SER A 299 -1.94 6.28 14.02
N PHE A 300 -1.84 7.54 14.40
CA PHE A 300 -2.08 8.00 15.76
C PHE A 300 -3.51 8.52 15.88
N SER A 301 -4.25 7.92 16.82
CA SER A 301 -5.64 8.29 17.13
C SER A 301 -5.78 9.76 17.55
N SER A 302 -6.96 10.32 17.27
CA SER A 302 -7.26 11.72 17.53
C SER A 302 -7.38 12.07 19.02
N ASP A 303 -7.64 11.06 19.86
CA ASP A 303 -7.69 11.21 21.32
C ASP A 303 -6.31 11.31 21.97
N GLY A 304 -5.24 11.16 21.18
CA GLY A 304 -3.86 11.25 21.64
C GLY A 304 -3.39 10.06 22.47
N LYS A 305 -4.10 8.93 22.45
CA LYS A 305 -3.83 7.79 23.35
C LYS A 305 -3.37 6.54 22.64
N THR A 306 -3.80 6.31 21.40
CA THR A 306 -3.62 5.02 20.72
C THR A 306 -2.80 5.17 19.44
N LEU A 307 -1.80 4.33 19.27
CA LEU A 307 -1.00 4.20 18.06
C LEU A 307 -1.30 2.85 17.39
N TYR A 308 -1.81 2.90 16.17
CA TYR A 308 -1.87 1.77 15.25
C TYR A 308 -0.64 1.83 14.35
N PHE A 309 -0.10 0.68 13.97
CA PHE A 309 1.05 0.63 13.07
C PHE A 309 1.18 -0.75 12.44
N ILE A 310 1.94 -0.84 11.35
CA ILE A 310 2.29 -2.11 10.71
C ILE A 310 3.59 -2.63 11.31
N ARG A 311 3.61 -3.91 11.66
CA ARG A 311 4.85 -4.63 11.98
C ARG A 311 4.98 -5.81 11.04
N GLY A 312 6.08 -5.86 10.31
CA GLY A 312 6.49 -7.01 9.53
C GLY A 312 7.65 -7.73 10.19
N LEU A 313 7.50 -9.04 10.43
CA LEU A 313 8.53 -9.88 11.03
C LEU A 313 9.67 -10.13 10.06
N ILE A 314 10.90 -9.86 10.51
CA ILE A 314 12.09 -10.09 9.68
C ILE A 314 12.58 -11.52 9.87
N SER A 315 12.57 -12.31 8.79
CA SER A 315 13.07 -13.68 8.77
C SER A 315 13.97 -13.90 7.56
N ARG A 316 15.25 -14.21 7.80
CA ARG A 316 16.29 -14.41 6.77
C ARG A 316 16.49 -13.19 5.84
N GLY A 317 16.21 -11.99 6.35
CA GLY A 317 16.33 -10.74 5.61
C GLY A 317 15.10 -10.39 4.76
N ASP A 318 14.05 -11.21 4.78
CA ASP A 318 12.76 -10.93 4.17
C ASP A 318 11.77 -10.49 5.25
N ILE A 319 10.90 -9.54 4.90
CA ILE A 319 9.75 -9.15 5.72
C ILE A 319 8.63 -10.15 5.46
N LYS A 320 8.03 -10.68 6.53
CA LYS A 320 6.91 -11.62 6.52
C LYS A 320 5.87 -11.17 7.54
N GLU A 321 4.65 -11.67 7.45
CA GLU A 321 3.61 -11.43 8.46
C GLU A 321 3.47 -9.93 8.74
N GLN A 322 3.10 -9.18 7.69
CA GLN A 322 2.85 -7.74 7.82
C GLN A 322 1.45 -7.56 8.39
N ASP A 323 1.38 -7.25 9.69
CA ASP A 323 0.12 -7.15 10.40
C ASP A 323 -0.05 -5.79 11.07
N ILE A 324 -1.30 -5.42 11.32
CA ILE A 324 -1.66 -4.25 12.11
C ILE A 324 -1.55 -4.60 13.60
N TYR A 325 -0.76 -3.80 14.30
CA TYR A 325 -0.61 -3.78 15.75
C TYR A 325 -1.17 -2.50 16.33
N VAL A 326 -1.60 -2.56 17.59
CA VAL A 326 -2.09 -1.42 18.37
C VAL A 326 -1.38 -1.34 19.72
N SER A 327 -1.03 -0.13 20.13
CA SER A 327 -0.51 0.17 21.47
C SER A 327 -1.17 1.44 22.01
N THR A 328 -1.34 1.50 23.33
CA THR A 328 -1.92 2.66 24.02
C THR A 328 -0.87 3.31 24.92
N ILE A 329 -0.99 4.62 25.13
CA ILE A 329 -0.20 5.33 26.14
C ILE A 329 -0.78 5.00 27.52
N GLY A 330 0.05 4.43 28.39
CA GLY A 330 -0.28 4.14 29.78
C GLY A 330 -0.21 5.38 30.68
N GLU A 331 -0.57 5.22 31.96
CA GLU A 331 -0.57 6.31 32.95
C GLU A 331 0.83 6.92 33.18
N ASP A 332 1.89 6.18 32.88
CA ASP A 332 3.28 6.64 32.96
C ASP A 332 3.74 7.44 31.73
N GLY A 333 2.83 7.69 30.78
CA GLY A 333 3.09 8.39 29.53
C GLY A 333 3.87 7.57 28.49
N ARG A 334 4.01 6.25 28.69
CA ARG A 334 4.71 5.36 27.75
C ARG A 334 3.74 4.46 27.02
N PHE A 335 4.11 4.06 25.82
CA PHE A 335 3.38 3.05 25.07
C PHE A 335 3.40 1.68 25.78
N THR A 336 2.24 1.04 25.86
CA THR A 336 2.06 -0.33 26.34
C THR A 336 2.59 -1.34 25.33
N ALA A 337 2.77 -2.60 25.75
CA ALA A 337 3.16 -3.66 24.83
C ALA A 337 2.15 -3.77 23.67
N PRO A 338 2.59 -3.70 22.40
CA PRO A 338 1.67 -3.75 21.26
C PRO A 338 0.94 -5.08 21.15
N ILE A 339 -0.34 -5.02 20.80
CA ILE A 339 -1.21 -6.18 20.56
C ILE A 339 -1.51 -6.26 19.07
N LYS A 340 -1.33 -7.44 18.48
CA LYS A 340 -1.74 -7.73 17.09
C LYS A 340 -3.27 -7.72 17.01
N LEU A 341 -3.85 -7.04 16.02
CA LEU A 341 -5.31 -7.09 15.81
C LEU A 341 -5.77 -8.50 15.41
N SER A 342 -7.06 -8.80 15.61
CA SER A 342 -7.62 -10.13 15.33
C SER A 342 -7.62 -10.50 13.85
N ASP A 343 -7.94 -11.76 13.57
CA ASP A 343 -8.11 -12.35 12.23
C ASP A 343 -9.30 -11.79 11.42
N LYS A 344 -10.11 -10.93 12.04
CA LYS A 344 -11.13 -10.13 11.36
C LYS A 344 -10.54 -8.98 10.55
N VAL A 345 -9.33 -8.57 10.89
CA VAL A 345 -8.60 -7.45 10.29
C VAL A 345 -7.32 -7.95 9.64
N ASN A 346 -6.50 -8.68 10.39
CA ASN A 346 -5.24 -9.23 9.90
C ASN A 346 -5.47 -10.56 9.18
N THR A 347 -4.66 -10.85 8.17
CA THR A 347 -4.75 -12.07 7.36
C THR A 347 -3.37 -12.72 7.21
N PRO A 348 -3.27 -13.88 6.55
CA PRO A 348 -1.97 -14.41 6.12
C PRO A 348 -1.30 -13.59 5.00
N GLY A 349 -2.01 -12.62 4.41
CA GLY A 349 -1.51 -11.70 3.41
C GLY A 349 -0.70 -10.56 4.05
N GLN A 350 -0.69 -9.42 3.37
CA GLN A 350 -0.01 -8.21 3.80
C GLN A 350 -1.05 -7.15 4.14
N GLU A 351 -1.10 -6.74 5.40
CA GLU A 351 -1.82 -5.54 5.80
C GLU A 351 -0.89 -4.33 5.80
N GLU A 352 -1.34 -3.27 5.14
CA GLU A 352 -0.62 -2.01 4.98
C GLU A 352 -1.54 -0.81 5.23
N SER A 353 -0.95 0.39 5.27
CA SER A 353 -1.64 1.68 5.18
C SER A 353 -2.72 1.89 6.24
N VAL A 354 -2.50 1.42 7.47
CA VAL A 354 -3.48 1.56 8.54
C VAL A 354 -3.76 3.04 8.83
N PHE A 355 -5.04 3.38 8.97
CA PHE A 355 -5.53 4.71 9.29
C PHE A 355 -6.72 4.60 10.26
N ILE A 356 -6.53 5.04 11.50
CA ILE A 356 -7.64 5.25 12.43
C ILE A 356 -8.27 6.62 12.17
N HIS A 357 -9.54 6.64 11.78
CA HIS A 357 -10.24 7.90 11.57
C HIS A 357 -10.40 8.66 12.89
N PRO A 358 -10.47 10.00 12.89
CA PRO A 358 -10.59 10.77 14.13
C PRO A 358 -11.88 10.53 14.96
N ASP A 359 -12.79 9.66 14.51
CA ASP A 359 -13.90 9.15 15.32
C ASP A 359 -13.47 8.06 16.32
N ASN A 360 -12.26 7.54 16.21
CA ASN A 360 -11.71 6.42 16.99
C ASN A 360 -12.53 5.12 16.91
N GLN A 361 -13.46 5.05 15.96
CA GLN A 361 -14.44 3.97 15.78
C GLN A 361 -14.33 3.30 14.41
N THR A 362 -13.69 3.97 13.44
CA THR A 362 -13.55 3.47 12.07
C THR A 362 -12.07 3.34 11.69
N LEU A 363 -11.64 2.12 11.42
CA LEU A 363 -10.30 1.79 10.94
C LEU A 363 -10.35 1.55 9.44
N TYR A 364 -9.48 2.21 8.69
CA TYR A 364 -9.22 1.93 7.28
C TYR A 364 -7.82 1.34 7.12
N PHE A 365 -7.63 0.44 6.17
CA PHE A 365 -6.34 -0.17 5.88
C PHE A 365 -6.36 -0.79 4.49
N SER A 366 -5.21 -1.24 4.02
CA SER A 366 -5.07 -1.95 2.75
C SER A 366 -4.62 -3.38 2.97
N SER A 367 -5.10 -4.32 2.15
CA SER A 367 -4.72 -5.73 2.26
C SER A 367 -4.80 -6.45 0.93
N ASP A 368 -3.93 -7.45 0.72
CA ASP A 368 -3.98 -8.42 -0.39
C ASP A 368 -4.49 -9.81 0.05
N GLY A 369 -4.86 -9.97 1.33
CA GLY A 369 -5.28 -11.25 1.89
C GLY A 369 -6.79 -11.44 2.06
N HIS A 370 -7.56 -10.35 2.05
CA HIS A 370 -9.03 -10.37 2.04
C HIS A 370 -9.59 -10.50 0.61
N PRO A 371 -10.81 -11.03 0.41
CA PRO A 371 -11.44 -11.08 -0.91
C PRO A 371 -11.50 -9.70 -1.58
N GLY A 372 -10.86 -9.61 -2.75
CA GLY A 372 -10.61 -8.33 -3.40
C GLY A 372 -10.63 -8.35 -4.93
N LEU A 373 -10.35 -7.19 -5.52
CA LEU A 373 -10.30 -6.93 -6.95
C LEU A 373 -8.91 -7.19 -7.57
N GLY A 374 -7.87 -7.26 -6.77
CA GLY A 374 -6.49 -7.45 -7.20
C GLY A 374 -5.55 -6.88 -6.15
N GLY A 375 -4.26 -6.76 -6.48
CA GLY A 375 -3.24 -6.00 -5.74
C GLY A 375 -3.43 -5.88 -4.23
N LEU A 376 -3.14 -4.69 -3.70
CA LEU A 376 -3.69 -4.22 -2.44
C LEU A 376 -5.06 -3.59 -2.68
N ASP A 377 -6.03 -3.95 -1.86
CA ASP A 377 -7.36 -3.33 -1.82
C ASP A 377 -7.56 -2.59 -0.49
N ILE A 378 -8.38 -1.54 -0.48
CA ILE A 378 -8.75 -0.78 0.71
C ILE A 378 -9.97 -1.40 1.41
N PHE A 379 -9.84 -1.60 2.72
CA PHE A 379 -10.84 -2.16 3.62
C PHE A 379 -11.18 -1.18 4.75
N MET A 380 -12.35 -1.39 5.33
CA MET A 380 -12.80 -0.72 6.56
C MET A 380 -13.22 -1.76 7.60
N SER A 381 -12.88 -1.52 8.86
CA SER A 381 -13.46 -2.21 10.01
C SER A 381 -14.01 -1.20 11.02
N LYS A 382 -15.17 -1.51 11.59
CA LYS A 382 -15.80 -0.69 12.64
C LYS A 382 -15.67 -1.35 14.00
N LYS A 383 -15.35 -0.53 15.00
CA LYS A 383 -15.29 -0.95 16.39
C LYS A 383 -16.68 -1.37 16.89
N GLN A 384 -16.74 -2.50 17.57
CA GLN A 384 -17.95 -3.06 18.15
C GLN A 384 -18.18 -2.49 19.56
N PRO A 385 -19.39 -2.64 20.14
CA PRO A 385 -19.68 -2.15 21.49
C PRO A 385 -18.78 -2.73 22.60
N ASP A 386 -18.20 -3.91 22.39
CA ASP A 386 -17.24 -4.53 23.31
C ASP A 386 -15.79 -4.01 23.14
N GLY A 387 -15.56 -3.08 22.21
CA GLY A 387 -14.27 -2.50 21.88
C GLY A 387 -13.44 -3.28 20.87
N SER A 388 -13.90 -4.46 20.43
CA SER A 388 -13.22 -5.26 19.39
C SER A 388 -13.44 -4.68 17.99
N TRP A 389 -12.56 -5.00 17.05
CA TRP A 389 -12.76 -4.65 15.64
C TRP A 389 -13.68 -5.66 14.94
N GLY A 390 -14.60 -5.16 14.11
CA GLY A 390 -15.48 -5.98 13.27
C GLY A 390 -14.76 -6.60 12.07
N GLU A 391 -15.51 -7.34 11.26
CA GLU A 391 -15.03 -7.88 9.98
C GLU A 391 -14.54 -6.75 9.06
N ALA A 392 -13.44 -7.00 8.35
CA ALA A 392 -12.97 -6.14 7.28
C ALA A 392 -13.92 -6.16 6.09
N ILE A 393 -14.35 -4.97 5.65
CA ILE A 393 -15.27 -4.78 4.54
C ILE A 393 -14.51 -4.07 3.42
N ASN A 394 -14.42 -4.72 2.25
CA ASN A 394 -13.85 -4.13 1.04
C ASN A 394 -14.70 -2.92 0.61
N LEU A 395 -14.07 -1.78 0.30
CA LEU A 395 -14.79 -0.55 -0.02
C LEU A 395 -15.43 -0.54 -1.43
N GLY A 396 -15.10 -1.54 -2.25
CA GLY A 396 -15.71 -1.80 -3.54
C GLY A 396 -15.19 -0.91 -4.68
N TYR A 397 -15.66 -1.21 -5.89
CA TYR A 397 -15.28 -0.48 -7.08
C TYR A 397 -16.09 0.83 -7.22
N PRO A 398 -15.50 1.98 -7.62
CA PRO A 398 -14.13 2.15 -8.11
C PRO A 398 -13.12 2.69 -7.08
N ILE A 399 -13.37 2.57 -5.77
CA ILE A 399 -12.32 2.85 -4.75
C ILE A 399 -11.18 1.87 -4.97
N ASN A 400 -11.53 0.59 -4.92
CA ASN A 400 -10.67 -0.51 -5.27
C ASN A 400 -10.84 -0.87 -6.76
N SER A 401 -9.80 -1.44 -7.33
CA SER A 401 -9.67 -1.76 -8.74
C SER A 401 -8.77 -2.99 -8.91
N TYR A 402 -8.50 -3.41 -10.14
CA TYR A 402 -7.59 -4.53 -10.41
C TYR A 402 -6.10 -4.18 -10.22
N LYS A 403 -5.84 -3.00 -9.68
CA LYS A 403 -4.54 -2.34 -9.48
C LYS A 403 -4.26 -2.25 -7.98
N ASP A 404 -3.11 -1.73 -7.61
CA ASP A 404 -2.82 -1.47 -6.20
C ASP A 404 -3.54 -0.20 -5.77
N ASP A 405 -4.36 -0.31 -4.73
CA ASP A 405 -5.14 0.75 -4.12
C ASP A 405 -4.83 0.79 -2.61
N ASN A 406 -4.18 1.86 -2.16
CA ASN A 406 -3.71 1.93 -0.79
C ASN A 406 -3.75 3.33 -0.17
N SER A 407 -3.26 3.43 1.07
CA SER A 407 -3.05 4.72 1.74
C SER A 407 -4.31 5.57 1.86
N LEU A 408 -5.46 4.98 2.20
CA LEU A 408 -6.70 5.75 2.37
C LEU A 408 -6.60 6.68 3.59
N LEU A 409 -6.72 7.97 3.33
CA LEU A 409 -7.01 9.00 4.31
C LEU A 409 -8.44 9.47 4.11
N VAL A 410 -9.23 9.50 5.18
CA VAL A 410 -10.54 10.16 5.18
C VAL A 410 -10.42 11.47 5.94
N ASP A 411 -10.88 12.56 5.34
CA ASP A 411 -10.84 13.88 5.96
C ASP A 411 -11.64 13.92 7.26
N PRO A 412 -11.36 14.85 8.19
CA PRO A 412 -12.08 14.93 9.46
C PRO A 412 -13.60 15.12 9.33
N SER A 413 -14.11 15.60 8.20
CA SER A 413 -15.56 15.70 7.97
C SER A 413 -16.21 14.36 7.60
N GLY A 414 -15.43 13.34 7.29
CA GLY A 414 -15.88 12.04 6.81
C GLY A 414 -16.39 12.05 5.37
N LYS A 415 -16.22 13.15 4.63
CA LYS A 415 -16.87 13.35 3.32
C LYS A 415 -15.92 13.14 2.15
N ILE A 416 -14.64 13.44 2.32
CA ILE A 416 -13.65 13.32 1.25
C ILE A 416 -12.62 12.27 1.64
N GLY A 417 -12.45 11.27 0.76
CA GLY A 417 -11.37 10.30 0.83
C GLY A 417 -10.23 10.70 -0.10
N TYR A 418 -9.00 10.40 0.30
CA TYR A 418 -7.78 10.49 -0.49
C TYR A 418 -7.06 9.16 -0.44
N PHE A 419 -6.57 8.65 -1.55
CA PHE A 419 -5.90 7.35 -1.59
C PHE A 419 -4.90 7.30 -2.74
N ALA A 420 -3.91 6.42 -2.65
CA ALA A 420 -2.91 6.24 -3.70
C ALA A 420 -3.23 5.02 -4.55
N SER A 421 -2.97 5.12 -5.86
CA SER A 421 -3.26 4.03 -6.79
C SER A 421 -2.40 4.07 -8.05
N ASN A 422 -2.12 2.88 -8.60
CA ASN A 422 -1.51 2.71 -9.94
C ASN A 422 -2.51 2.41 -11.05
N ARG A 423 -3.74 2.88 -10.87
CA ARG A 423 -4.76 2.96 -11.93
C ARG A 423 -4.33 3.84 -13.10
N GLU A 424 -4.95 3.57 -14.25
CA GLU A 424 -4.71 4.31 -15.49
C GLU A 424 -5.13 5.78 -15.37
N GLY A 425 -4.41 6.65 -16.09
CA GLY A 425 -4.70 8.09 -16.15
C GLY A 425 -3.95 8.94 -15.12
N GLY A 426 -3.03 8.35 -14.35
CA GLY A 426 -2.08 9.05 -13.48
C GLY A 426 -0.85 9.63 -14.20
N PHE A 427 -0.05 10.38 -13.45
CA PHE A 427 1.24 10.95 -13.85
C PHE A 427 2.38 9.95 -13.65
N GLY A 428 2.39 9.24 -12.52
CA GLY A 428 3.40 8.28 -12.11
C GLY A 428 2.87 6.85 -12.02
N ASN A 429 3.57 6.02 -11.25
CA ASN A 429 3.08 4.67 -10.94
C ASN A 429 2.02 4.76 -9.83
N LEU A 430 2.36 5.19 -8.61
CA LEU A 430 1.35 5.51 -7.60
C LEU A 430 1.06 7.02 -7.60
N ASP A 431 -0.20 7.37 -7.82
CA ASP A 431 -0.69 8.74 -7.75
C ASP A 431 -1.74 8.87 -6.64
N ILE A 432 -1.86 10.04 -6.01
CA ILE A 432 -2.94 10.33 -5.06
C ILE A 432 -4.18 10.83 -5.80
N TYR A 433 -5.31 10.20 -5.50
CA TYR A 433 -6.65 10.54 -5.97
C TYR A 433 -7.52 10.97 -4.80
N HIS A 434 -8.57 11.73 -5.07
CA HIS A 434 -9.60 12.07 -4.10
C HIS A 434 -11.00 11.74 -4.62
N PHE A 435 -11.94 11.56 -3.69
CA PHE A 435 -13.34 11.27 -4.02
C PHE A 435 -14.29 11.67 -2.89
N GLU A 436 -15.58 11.80 -3.20
CA GLU A 436 -16.61 11.90 -2.17
C GLU A 436 -16.94 10.51 -1.62
N MET A 437 -16.80 10.34 -0.31
CA MET A 437 -17.09 9.09 0.39
C MET A 437 -18.57 8.71 0.21
N PRO A 438 -18.91 7.51 -0.30
CA PRO A 438 -20.27 6.97 -0.26
C PRO A 438 -20.78 6.83 1.19
N GLU A 439 -22.07 7.12 1.41
CA GLU A 439 -22.66 7.19 2.76
C GLU A 439 -22.50 5.90 3.59
N ASP A 440 -22.57 4.74 2.95
CA ASP A 440 -22.51 3.43 3.60
C ASP A 440 -21.11 3.06 4.13
N ILE A 441 -20.08 3.78 3.69
CA ILE A 441 -18.70 3.59 4.11
C ILE A 441 -18.12 4.84 4.79
N ARG A 442 -18.97 5.81 5.17
CA ARG A 442 -18.54 6.98 5.92
C ARG A 442 -18.24 6.61 7.39
N PRO A 443 -17.25 7.28 8.00
CA PRO A 443 -17.04 7.21 9.44
C PRO A 443 -18.16 7.94 10.19
N GLU A 444 -18.14 7.85 11.52
CA GLU A 444 -19.08 8.60 12.35
C GLU A 444 -18.84 10.11 12.24
N LYS A 445 -19.92 10.89 12.31
CA LYS A 445 -19.83 12.36 12.20
C LYS A 445 -19.12 12.95 13.41
N LEU A 446 -18.15 13.82 13.14
CA LEU A 446 -17.38 14.51 14.17
C LEU A 446 -17.90 15.90 14.50
N THR A 447 -17.69 16.32 15.74
CA THR A 447 -17.76 17.71 16.19
C THR A 447 -16.43 18.04 16.85
N TYR A 448 -15.81 19.17 16.49
CA TYR A 448 -14.56 19.65 17.11
C TYR A 448 -14.78 21.05 17.70
N VAL A 449 -13.94 21.44 18.66
CA VAL A 449 -14.05 22.72 19.37
C VAL A 449 -12.77 23.52 19.19
N LYS A 450 -12.84 24.60 18.41
CA LYS A 450 -11.74 25.55 18.27
C LYS A 450 -11.98 26.79 19.12
N GLY A 451 -10.95 27.31 19.78
CA GLY A 451 -11.08 28.52 20.59
C GLY A 451 -9.79 29.33 20.78
N LYS A 452 -9.93 30.44 21.51
CA LYS A 452 -8.82 31.29 21.94
C LYS A 452 -8.94 31.61 23.42
N VAL A 453 -7.91 31.30 24.19
CA VAL A 453 -7.76 31.61 25.61
C VAL A 453 -6.96 32.89 25.77
N TYR A 454 -7.49 33.82 26.57
CA TYR A 454 -6.83 35.09 26.84
C TYR A 454 -7.22 35.59 28.24
N ASN A 455 -6.35 36.40 28.82
CA ASN A 455 -6.60 37.06 30.09
C ASN A 455 -7.79 38.02 29.94
N ALA A 456 -8.83 37.85 30.75
CA ALA A 456 -10.05 38.64 30.63
C ALA A 456 -9.84 40.17 30.77
N LYS A 457 -8.83 40.59 31.56
CA LYS A 457 -8.49 41.99 31.81
C LYS A 457 -7.51 42.55 30.77
N THR A 458 -6.38 41.88 30.55
CA THR A 458 -5.32 42.40 29.66
C THR A 458 -5.54 42.08 28.19
N LYS A 459 -6.41 41.10 27.89
CA LYS A 459 -6.64 40.51 26.55
C LYS A 459 -5.41 39.81 25.95
N GLU A 460 -4.33 39.67 26.72
CA GLU A 460 -3.16 38.92 26.31
C GLU A 460 -3.49 37.42 26.21
N PRO A 461 -2.95 36.70 25.21
CA PRO A 461 -3.18 35.27 25.10
C PRO A 461 -2.61 34.48 26.28
N LEU A 462 -3.20 33.32 26.57
CA LEU A 462 -2.75 32.42 27.63
C LEU A 462 -2.57 30.99 27.11
N GLU A 463 -1.50 30.34 27.57
CA GLU A 463 -1.35 28.88 27.49
C GLU A 463 -2.18 28.26 28.64
N ALA A 464 -3.05 27.31 28.31
CA ALA A 464 -3.95 26.65 29.25
C ALA A 464 -4.25 25.22 28.81
N LYS A 465 -4.46 24.33 29.79
CA LYS A 465 -4.99 22.98 29.55
C LYS A 465 -6.51 23.07 29.35
N PHE A 466 -7.01 22.39 28.32
CA PHE A 466 -8.43 22.16 28.06
C PHE A 466 -8.74 20.68 28.22
N GLU A 467 -9.91 20.37 28.78
CA GLU A 467 -10.45 19.03 28.93
C GLU A 467 -11.93 19.04 28.53
N LEU A 468 -12.34 18.10 27.67
CA LEU A 468 -13.73 17.88 27.29
C LEU A 468 -14.25 16.66 28.04
N PHE A 469 -15.36 16.80 28.76
CA PHE A 469 -16.02 15.70 29.45
C PHE A 469 -17.37 15.40 28.80
N ASP A 470 -17.64 14.12 28.63
CA ASP A 470 -18.99 13.64 28.34
C ASP A 470 -19.80 13.70 29.65
N LEU A 471 -20.91 14.44 29.63
CA LEU A 471 -21.68 14.71 30.86
C LEU A 471 -22.47 13.49 31.37
N GLU A 472 -22.76 12.52 30.51
CA GLU A 472 -23.50 11.31 30.90
C GLU A 472 -22.56 10.28 31.53
N THR A 473 -21.42 10.03 30.89
CA THR A 473 -20.43 9.03 31.31
C THR A 473 -19.40 9.57 32.30
N GLN A 474 -19.28 10.90 32.43
CA GLN A 474 -18.24 11.60 33.19
C GLN A 474 -16.81 11.27 32.72
N GLN A 475 -16.65 10.70 31.53
CA GLN A 475 -15.36 10.38 30.97
C GLN A 475 -14.76 11.59 30.25
N ASN A 476 -13.44 11.76 30.39
CA ASN A 476 -12.69 12.71 29.60
C ASN A 476 -12.62 12.19 28.15
N VAL A 477 -13.22 12.94 27.24
CA VAL A 477 -13.28 12.68 25.80
C VAL A 477 -11.97 13.09 25.13
N THR A 478 -11.45 14.27 25.46
CA THR A 478 -10.17 14.76 24.93
C THR A 478 -9.55 15.80 25.86
N GLU A 479 -8.22 15.90 25.80
CA GLU A 479 -7.45 16.98 26.40
C GLU A 479 -6.58 17.67 25.35
N SER A 480 -6.37 18.98 25.48
CA SER A 480 -5.55 19.77 24.56
C SER A 480 -4.95 20.97 25.29
N TYR A 481 -4.03 21.69 24.64
CA TYR A 481 -3.40 22.89 25.18
C TYR A 481 -3.52 24.05 24.20
N SER A 482 -3.79 25.26 24.73
CA SER A 482 -3.64 26.46 23.91
C SER A 482 -2.17 26.82 23.71
N ASP A 483 -1.83 27.29 22.51
CA ASP A 483 -0.49 27.78 22.18
C ASP A 483 -0.19 29.15 22.82
N LYS A 484 1.02 29.68 22.59
CA LYS A 484 1.41 31.02 23.05
C LYS A 484 0.56 32.16 22.49
N ALA A 485 -0.15 31.93 21.40
CA ALA A 485 -1.13 32.87 20.84
C ALA A 485 -2.54 32.63 21.42
N GLY A 486 -2.65 31.73 22.40
CA GLY A 486 -3.87 31.35 23.09
C GLY A 486 -4.78 30.44 22.27
N GLN A 487 -4.37 29.97 21.11
CA GLN A 487 -5.24 29.21 20.20
C GLN A 487 -5.20 27.72 20.53
N PHE A 488 -6.36 27.05 20.48
CA PHE A 488 -6.47 25.60 20.55
C PHE A 488 -7.46 25.08 19.50
N LEU A 489 -7.31 23.82 19.12
CA LEU A 489 -8.19 23.06 18.24
C LEU A 489 -8.59 21.74 18.90
#